data_AF-A0A428W997-F1
#
_entry.id   AF-A0A428W997-F1
#
_cell.length_a   1.000
_cell.length_b   1.000
_cell.length_c   1.000
_cell.angle_alpha   90.00
_cell.angle_beta   90.00
_cell.angle_gamma   90.00
#
_symmetry.space_group_name_H-M   'P 1'
#
loop_
_entity.id
_entity.type
_entity.pdbx_description
1 polymer ?
#
loop_
_entity_poly.entity_id
_entity_poly.type
_entity_poly.pdbx_seq_one_letter_code
_entity_poly.pdbx_strand_id
1 'polypeptide(L)'
;MSSPKHERIGPDGVGAVPYLPLSSATDVPGDQSIGRLVGDATQHISTLVRAEMELAKSELIGEVKKGLKGAVYFMIALTVVLYSTFFLFFFLSEGLAEWFRGLHRWGAFGVVLLLMWAVAAVAGFLGYRKVKKFKAPERTIASVKETAAALKPQRAPEADLTTTRD
;
A
#
# COMPACT_ATOMS: atom_id res chain seq x y z
N MET A 1 -50.85 71.44 2.50
CA MET A 1 -51.14 70.03 2.81
C MET A 1 -50.35 69.65 4.06
N SER A 2 -51.06 69.14 5.06
CA SER A 2 -50.61 68.87 6.44
C SER A 2 -49.41 67.94 6.54
N SER A 3 -48.54 68.23 7.51
CA SER A 3 -47.67 67.24 8.14
C SER A 3 -48.47 66.45 9.18
N PRO A 4 -48.08 65.20 9.49
CA PRO A 4 -47.50 65.01 10.82
C PRO A 4 -46.22 64.17 10.83
N LYS A 5 -45.20 64.80 11.42
CA LYS A 5 -43.97 64.25 11.98
C LYS A 5 -44.30 63.23 13.08
N HIS A 6 -43.90 61.97 12.92
CA HIS A 6 -43.99 60.98 13.98
C HIS A 6 -42.80 61.14 14.93
N GLU A 7 -43.02 61.93 15.96
CA GLU A 7 -42.19 62.03 17.14
C GLU A 7 -42.71 61.01 18.16
N ARG A 8 -42.01 59.88 18.31
CA ARG A 8 -42.28 58.89 19.36
C ARG A 8 -41.23 59.04 20.45
N ILE A 9 -41.48 59.95 21.38
CA ILE A 9 -40.68 60.12 22.60
C ILE A 9 -41.44 59.44 23.74
N GLY A 10 -40.90 58.32 24.22
CA GLY A 10 -41.24 57.76 25.53
C GLY A 10 -40.53 58.55 26.63
N PRO A 11 -41.10 58.67 27.85
CA PRO A 11 -40.59 59.50 28.94
C PRO A 11 -39.23 59.04 29.54
N ASP A 12 -38.63 57.99 28.98
CA ASP A 12 -37.41 57.32 29.42
C ASP A 12 -36.33 57.22 28.32
N GLY A 13 -36.54 57.82 27.14
CA GLY A 13 -35.49 57.99 26.12
C GLY A 13 -34.96 56.70 25.48
N VAL A 14 -35.63 55.56 25.67
CA VAL A 14 -35.24 54.28 25.05
C VAL A 14 -36.12 54.01 23.84
N GLY A 15 -35.52 54.04 22.64
CA GLY A 15 -36.22 53.81 21.37
C GLY A 15 -36.88 52.44 21.32
N ALA A 16 -38.02 52.34 20.63
CA ALA A 16 -38.73 51.09 20.39
C ALA A 16 -37.83 50.09 19.66
N VAL A 17 -37.29 49.11 20.40
CA VAL A 17 -36.51 48.02 19.83
C VAL A 17 -37.40 47.14 18.95
N PRO A 18 -37.00 46.82 17.71
CA PRO A 18 -37.68 45.82 16.91
C PRO A 18 -37.65 44.50 17.67
N TYR A 19 -38.80 44.02 18.11
CA TYR A 19 -38.89 42.69 18.71
C TYR A 19 -38.55 41.68 17.62
N LEU A 20 -37.40 41.02 17.74
CA LEU A 20 -37.13 39.81 16.97
C LEU A 20 -38.26 38.82 17.31
N PRO A 21 -39.05 38.33 16.34
CA PRO A 21 -39.80 37.11 16.57
C PRO A 21 -38.77 36.02 16.84
N LEU A 22 -38.58 35.67 18.12
CA LEU A 22 -38.03 34.38 18.50
C LEU A 22 -38.98 33.37 17.87
N SER A 23 -38.56 32.81 16.74
CA SER A 23 -39.22 31.69 16.09
C SER A 23 -39.62 30.71 17.18
N SER A 24 -40.91 30.37 17.18
CA SER A 24 -41.52 29.34 17.99
C SER A 24 -40.51 28.25 18.34
N ALA A 25 -40.27 28.04 19.63
CA ALA A 25 -39.66 26.83 20.17
C ALA A 25 -40.61 25.64 19.95
N THR A 26 -40.88 25.37 18.67
CA THR A 26 -41.64 24.25 18.13
C THR A 26 -40.98 23.86 16.80
N ASP A 27 -39.68 23.63 16.84
CA ASP A 27 -39.14 22.45 16.17
C ASP A 27 -38.52 21.63 17.29
N VAL A 28 -39.12 20.48 17.58
CA VAL A 28 -38.69 19.58 18.64
C VAL A 28 -37.34 19.01 18.21
N PRO A 29 -36.20 19.33 18.87
CA PRO A 29 -34.96 18.60 18.66
C PRO A 29 -35.07 17.36 19.55
N GLY A 30 -35.93 16.45 19.15
CA GLY A 30 -36.30 15.27 19.92
C GLY A 30 -36.58 14.11 18.99
N ASP A 31 -35.66 13.83 18.06
CA ASP A 31 -35.29 12.47 17.63
C ASP A 31 -34.17 12.46 16.57
N GLN A 32 -33.08 13.21 16.78
CA GLN A 32 -31.81 12.78 16.19
C GLN A 32 -31.32 11.62 17.03
N SER A 33 -31.83 10.43 16.71
CA SER A 33 -31.46 9.20 17.40
C SER A 33 -29.93 9.10 17.47
N ILE A 34 -29.40 8.64 18.61
CA ILE A 34 -27.97 8.37 18.79
C ILE A 34 -27.45 7.49 17.63
N GLY A 35 -28.30 6.61 17.09
CA GLY A 35 -28.03 5.79 15.90
C GLY A 35 -27.83 6.59 14.61
N ARG A 36 -28.58 7.69 14.39
CA ARG A 36 -28.35 8.60 13.26
C ARG A 36 -27.05 9.38 13.40
N LEU A 37 -26.73 9.88 14.59
CA LEU A 37 -25.48 10.60 14.86
C LEU A 37 -24.23 9.72 14.66
N VAL A 38 -24.29 8.46 15.13
CA VAL A 38 -23.21 7.48 14.91
C VAL A 38 -23.13 7.09 13.43
N GLY A 39 -24.27 6.95 12.75
CA GLY A 39 -24.33 6.70 11.31
C GLY A 39 -23.68 7.82 10.50
N ASP A 40 -24.04 9.06 10.77
CA ASP A 40 -23.48 10.24 10.10
C ASP A 40 -21.98 10.40 10.42
N ALA A 41 -21.56 10.24 11.68
CA ALA A 41 -20.14 10.27 12.04
C ALA A 41 -19.34 9.16 11.34
N THR A 42 -19.87 7.94 11.26
CA THR A 42 -19.23 6.81 10.55
C THR A 42 -19.15 7.08 9.05
N GLN A 43 -20.18 7.70 8.48
CA GLN A 43 -20.20 8.09 7.07
C GLN A 43 -19.15 9.15 6.77
N HIS A 44 -18.99 10.16 7.62
CA HIS A 44 -17.96 11.20 7.46
C HIS A 44 -16.54 10.64 7.60
N ILE A 45 -16.31 9.75 8.57
CA ILE A 45 -15.02 9.06 8.71
C ILE A 45 -14.75 8.21 7.47
N SER A 46 -15.76 7.49 6.95
CA SER A 46 -15.61 6.69 5.73
C SER A 46 -15.26 7.55 4.51
N THR A 47 -15.86 8.75 4.40
CA THR A 47 -15.52 9.72 3.35
C THR A 47 -14.10 10.25 3.48
N LEU A 48 -13.65 10.54 4.71
CA LEU A 48 -12.31 11.06 4.97
C LEU A 48 -11.22 9.99 4.72
N VAL A 49 -11.43 8.77 5.21
CA VAL A 49 -10.56 7.62 4.91
C VAL A 49 -10.50 7.37 3.41
N ARG A 50 -11.65 7.44 2.71
CA ARG A 50 -11.67 7.27 1.25
C ARG A 50 -10.90 8.37 0.53
N ALA A 51 -11.01 9.61 0.99
CA ALA A 51 -10.27 10.74 0.43
C ALA A 51 -8.76 10.61 0.66
N GLU A 52 -8.33 10.21 1.86
CA GLU A 52 -6.92 9.92 2.15
C GLU A 52 -6.39 8.76 1.31
N MET A 53 -7.19 7.70 1.13
CA MET A 53 -6.84 6.57 0.28
C MET A 53 -6.75 6.97 -1.20
N GLU A 54 -7.64 7.82 -1.70
CA GLU A 54 -7.58 8.30 -3.09
C GLU A 54 -6.35 9.16 -3.33
N LEU A 55 -6.02 10.03 -2.38
CA LEU A 55 -4.82 10.85 -2.45
C LEU A 55 -3.55 9.99 -2.39
N ALA A 56 -3.45 9.11 -1.40
CA ALA A 56 -2.34 8.17 -1.26
C ALA A 56 -2.20 7.26 -2.48
N LYS A 57 -3.32 6.79 -3.04
CA LYS A 57 -3.33 6.00 -4.27
C LYS A 57 -2.82 6.81 -5.46
N SER A 58 -3.20 8.08 -5.58
CA SER A 58 -2.74 8.94 -6.67
C SER A 58 -1.23 9.21 -6.63
N GLU A 59 -0.68 9.40 -5.42
CA GLU A 59 0.74 9.60 -5.19
C GLU A 59 1.54 8.30 -5.41
N LEU A 60 1.07 7.20 -4.80
CA LEU A 60 1.68 5.88 -4.94
C LEU A 60 1.68 5.39 -6.39
N ILE A 61 0.60 5.58 -7.15
CA ILE A 61 0.56 5.21 -8.58
C ILE A 61 1.60 6.00 -9.37
N GLY A 62 1.78 7.28 -9.05
CA GLY A 62 2.83 8.12 -9.64
C GLY A 62 4.22 7.57 -9.39
N GLU A 63 4.52 7.21 -8.14
CA GLU A 63 5.79 6.61 -7.72
C GLU A 63 6.03 5.23 -8.36
N VAL A 64 5.02 4.35 -8.34
CA VAL A 64 5.08 3.02 -8.97
C VAL A 64 5.34 3.16 -10.46
N LYS A 65 4.69 4.10 -11.15
CA LYS A 65 4.90 4.32 -12.59
C LYS A 65 6.31 4.83 -12.89
N LYS A 66 6.88 5.68 -12.02
CA LYS A 66 8.29 6.12 -12.12
C LYS A 66 9.25 4.95 -11.88
N GLY A 67 9.01 4.16 -10.84
CA GLY A 67 9.79 2.96 -10.52
C GLY A 67 9.74 1.93 -11.65
N LEU A 68 8.57 1.72 -12.27
CA LEU A 68 8.40 0.81 -13.39
C LEU A 68 9.19 1.27 -14.62
N LYS A 69 9.18 2.56 -14.95
CA LYS A 69 10.03 3.11 -16.02
C LYS A 69 11.51 2.87 -15.73
N GLY A 70 11.94 3.07 -14.49
CA GLY A 70 13.31 2.75 -14.06
C GLY A 70 13.65 1.26 -14.20
N ALA A 71 12.70 0.38 -13.86
CA ALA A 71 12.86 -1.06 -13.97
C ALA A 71 13.07 -1.52 -15.43
N VAL A 72 12.46 -0.85 -16.41
CA VAL A 72 12.68 -1.16 -17.85
C VAL A 72 14.15 -0.97 -18.22
N TYR A 73 14.77 0.14 -17.84
CA TYR A 73 16.20 0.37 -18.10
C TYR A 73 17.08 -0.65 -17.37
N PHE A 74 16.71 -1.03 -16.15
CA PHE A 74 17.41 -2.08 -15.42
C PHE A 74 17.30 -3.44 -16.12
N MET A 75 16.13 -3.80 -16.63
CA MET A 75 15.92 -5.05 -17.39
C MET A 75 16.75 -5.05 -18.67
N ILE A 76 16.80 -3.93 -19.40
CA ILE A 76 17.66 -3.79 -20.58
C ILE A 76 19.14 -3.93 -20.18
N ALA A 77 19.59 -3.20 -19.15
CA ALA A 77 20.97 -3.25 -18.68
C ALA A 77 21.38 -4.66 -18.23
N LEU A 78 20.54 -5.34 -17.44
CA LEU A 78 20.77 -6.72 -16.99
C LEU A 78 20.82 -7.68 -18.18
N THR A 79 19.93 -7.52 -19.16
CA THR A 79 19.93 -8.34 -20.37
C THR A 79 21.23 -8.14 -21.15
N VAL A 80 21.64 -6.88 -21.38
CA VAL A 80 22.89 -6.57 -22.07
C VAL A 80 24.08 -7.15 -21.32
N VAL A 81 24.20 -6.93 -20.01
CA VAL A 81 25.30 -7.49 -19.20
C VAL A 81 25.31 -9.01 -19.25
N LEU A 82 24.15 -9.66 -19.16
CA LEU A 82 24.03 -11.11 -19.21
C LEU A 82 24.49 -11.66 -20.57
N TYR A 83 24.04 -11.08 -21.68
CA TYR A 83 24.47 -11.50 -23.03
C TYR A 83 25.93 -11.14 -23.31
N SER A 84 26.39 -9.95 -22.89
CA SER A 84 27.79 -9.53 -23.03
C SER A 84 28.76 -10.42 -22.25
N THR A 85 28.32 -11.03 -21.15
CA THR A 85 29.14 -11.97 -20.38
C THR A 85 29.56 -13.19 -21.22
N PHE A 86 28.70 -13.66 -22.14
CA PHE A 86 29.08 -14.72 -23.09
C PHE A 86 30.23 -14.28 -24.01
N PHE A 87 30.13 -13.07 -24.59
CA PHE A 87 31.20 -12.50 -25.41
C PHE A 87 32.47 -12.20 -24.62
N LEU A 88 32.35 -11.80 -23.35
CA LEU A 88 33.48 -11.57 -22.46
C LEU A 88 34.30 -12.86 -22.27
N PHE A 89 33.64 -14.00 -22.04
CA PHE A 89 34.35 -15.27 -21.91
C PHE A 89 35.02 -15.73 -23.21
N PHE A 90 34.37 -15.49 -24.35
CA PHE A 90 34.97 -15.72 -25.66
C PHE A 90 36.22 -14.85 -25.86
N PHE A 91 36.11 -13.55 -25.57
CA PHE A 91 37.22 -12.60 -25.64
C PHE A 91 38.38 -12.99 -24.71
N LEU A 92 38.09 -13.36 -23.46
CA LEU A 92 39.10 -13.88 -22.52
C LEU A 92 39.78 -15.13 -23.09
N SER A 93 39.00 -16.07 -23.63
CA SER A 93 39.54 -17.32 -24.17
C SER A 93 40.47 -17.06 -25.36
N GLU A 94 40.06 -16.20 -26.30
CA GLU A 94 40.92 -15.88 -27.44
C GLU A 94 42.12 -15.02 -27.04
N GLY A 95 41.97 -14.09 -26.10
CA GLY A 95 43.09 -13.35 -25.53
C GLY A 95 44.11 -14.29 -24.87
N LEU A 96 43.66 -15.32 -24.15
CA LEU A 96 44.53 -16.34 -23.57
C LEU A 96 45.21 -17.20 -24.65
N ALA A 97 44.48 -17.56 -25.71
CA ALA A 97 45.01 -18.35 -26.82
C ALA A 97 46.11 -17.59 -27.58
N GLU A 98 45.95 -16.28 -27.79
CA GLU A 98 46.95 -15.44 -28.44
C GLU A 98 48.15 -15.14 -27.53
N TRP A 99 47.90 -14.84 -26.25
CA TRP A 99 48.95 -14.49 -25.29
C TRP A 99 49.88 -15.66 -25.00
N PHE A 100 49.33 -16.87 -24.86
CA PHE A 100 50.10 -18.08 -24.60
C PHE A 100 50.37 -18.84 -25.90
N ARG A 101 51.48 -18.50 -26.60
CA ARG A 101 51.92 -19.17 -27.84
C ARG A 101 52.06 -20.71 -27.77
N GLY A 102 52.10 -21.29 -26.57
CA GLY A 102 52.16 -22.75 -26.36
C GLY A 102 50.82 -23.42 -26.05
N LEU A 103 49.75 -22.66 -25.82
CA LEU A 103 48.45 -23.19 -25.43
C LEU A 103 47.58 -23.38 -26.67
N HIS A 104 47.14 -24.62 -26.92
CA HIS A 104 46.15 -24.85 -27.98
C HIS A 104 44.86 -24.07 -27.66
N ARG A 105 44.21 -23.54 -28.70
CA ARG A 105 42.99 -22.71 -28.57
C ARG A 105 41.93 -23.36 -27.66
N TRP A 106 41.71 -24.67 -27.80
CA TRP A 106 40.77 -25.42 -26.95
C TRP A 106 41.07 -25.35 -25.45
N GLY A 107 42.34 -25.20 -25.07
CA GLY A 107 42.84 -25.20 -23.71
C GLY A 107 42.60 -23.85 -23.06
N ALA A 108 42.67 -22.76 -23.84
CA ALA A 108 42.29 -21.44 -23.37
C ALA A 108 40.79 -21.39 -22.98
N PHE A 109 39.92 -21.93 -23.82
CA PHE A 109 38.50 -22.09 -23.49
C PHE A 109 38.29 -22.99 -22.26
N GLY A 110 39.07 -24.08 -22.14
CA GLY A 110 39.05 -24.95 -20.96
C GLY A 110 39.44 -24.23 -19.66
N VAL A 111 40.47 -23.37 -19.70
CA VAL A 111 40.89 -22.57 -18.54
C VAL A 111 39.80 -21.57 -18.13
N VAL A 112 39.19 -20.87 -19.09
CA VAL A 112 38.09 -19.93 -18.81
C VAL A 112 36.87 -20.68 -18.26
N LEU A 113 36.56 -21.87 -18.77
CA LEU A 113 35.50 -22.72 -18.25
C LEU A 113 35.74 -23.11 -16.78
N LEU A 114 36.96 -23.54 -16.44
CA LEU A 114 37.33 -23.87 -15.06
C LEU A 114 37.23 -22.66 -14.14
N LEU A 115 37.66 -21.48 -14.62
CA LEU A 115 37.50 -20.22 -13.90
C LEU A 115 36.01 -19.93 -13.61
N MET A 116 35.13 -20.09 -14.60
CA MET A 116 33.69 -19.90 -14.42
C MET A 116 33.11 -20.87 -13.38
N TRP A 117 33.50 -22.16 -13.44
CA TRP A 117 33.08 -23.16 -12.45
C TRP A 117 33.54 -22.81 -11.04
N ALA A 118 34.77 -22.32 -10.88
CA ALA A 118 35.28 -21.86 -9.59
C ALA A 118 34.46 -20.69 -9.05
N VAL A 119 34.18 -19.67 -9.88
CA VAL A 119 33.35 -18.52 -9.50
C VAL A 119 31.93 -18.96 -9.14
N ALA A 120 31.32 -19.85 -9.94
CA ALA A 120 29.99 -20.38 -9.69
C ALA A 120 29.91 -21.17 -8.38
N ALA A 121 30.92 -22.00 -8.08
CA ALA A 121 31.01 -22.75 -6.84
C ALA A 121 31.10 -21.81 -5.62
N VAL A 122 31.95 -20.78 -5.69
CA VAL A 122 32.09 -19.79 -4.61
C VAL A 122 30.79 -19.01 -4.41
N ALA A 123 30.21 -18.48 -5.49
CA ALA A 123 28.96 -17.72 -5.43
C ALA A 123 27.80 -18.58 -4.91
N GLY A 124 27.66 -19.80 -5.42
CA GLY A 124 26.66 -20.76 -4.98
C GLY A 124 26.83 -21.14 -3.50
N PHE A 125 28.06 -21.34 -3.04
CA PHE A 125 28.36 -21.63 -1.64
C PHE A 125 28.04 -20.44 -0.73
N LEU A 126 28.42 -19.22 -1.12
CA LEU A 126 28.08 -18.00 -0.37
C LEU A 126 26.56 -17.80 -0.30
N GLY A 127 25.87 -17.99 -1.43
CA GLY A 127 24.41 -17.93 -1.52
C GLY A 127 23.75 -18.95 -0.60
N TYR A 128 24.18 -20.21 -0.68
CA TYR A 128 23.71 -21.29 0.19
C TYR A 128 23.91 -20.96 1.68
N ARG A 129 25.08 -20.46 2.08
CA ARG A 129 25.33 -20.05 3.48
C ARG A 129 24.44 -18.89 3.92
N LYS A 130 24.12 -17.95 3.03
CA LYS A 130 23.20 -16.84 3.36
C LYS A 130 21.78 -17.37 3.54
N VAL A 131 21.27 -18.13 2.58
CA VAL A 131 19.92 -18.73 2.65
C VAL A 131 19.78 -19.62 3.89
N LYS A 132 20.76 -20.48 4.18
CA LYS A 132 20.74 -21.36 5.36
C LYS A 132 20.74 -20.59 6.69
N LYS A 133 21.27 -19.36 6.72
CA LYS A 133 21.26 -18.51 7.93
C LYS A 133 19.93 -17.80 8.15
N PHE A 134 19.09 -17.66 7.13
CA PHE A 134 17.75 -17.11 7.29
C PHE A 134 16.83 -18.18 7.89
N LYS A 135 16.49 -18.06 9.18
CA LYS A 135 15.34 -18.76 9.75
C LYS A 135 14.07 -18.05 9.30
N ALA A 136 13.06 -18.79 8.88
CA ALA A 136 11.77 -18.21 8.54
C ALA A 136 11.21 -17.42 9.74
N PRO A 137 10.52 -16.28 9.54
CA PRO A 137 9.96 -15.49 10.64
C PRO A 137 8.77 -16.21 11.27
N GLU A 138 9.06 -17.13 12.20
CA GLU A 138 8.07 -18.00 12.85
C GLU A 138 6.97 -17.21 13.55
N ARG A 139 7.30 -16.08 14.18
CA ARG A 139 6.34 -15.22 14.88
C ARG A 139 5.34 -14.56 13.93
N THR A 140 5.80 -14.06 12.79
CA THR A 140 4.93 -13.46 11.76
C THR A 140 4.03 -14.51 11.13
N ILE A 141 4.58 -15.69 10.82
CA ILE A 141 3.80 -16.79 10.26
C ILE A 141 2.74 -17.26 11.26
N ALA A 142 3.09 -17.36 12.56
CA ALA A 142 2.15 -17.74 13.61
C ALA A 142 1.00 -16.72 13.75
N SER A 143 1.31 -15.42 13.82
CA SER A 143 0.30 -14.36 13.94
C SER A 143 -0.65 -14.29 12.73
N VAL A 144 -0.13 -14.48 11.52
CA VAL A 144 -0.95 -14.54 10.30
C VAL A 144 -1.85 -15.77 10.32
N LYS A 145 -1.34 -16.94 10.75
CA LYS A 145 -2.16 -18.15 10.88
C LYS A 145 -3.26 -18.00 11.92
N GLU A 146 -2.97 -17.37 13.05
CA GLU A 146 -3.94 -17.10 14.12
C GLU A 146 -5.03 -16.14 13.63
N THR A 147 -4.64 -15.07 12.92
CA THR A 147 -5.59 -14.12 12.34
C THR A 147 -6.47 -14.79 11.27
N ALA A 148 -5.89 -15.63 10.42
CA ALA A 148 -6.63 -16.41 9.44
C ALA A 148 -7.58 -17.43 10.09
N ALA A 149 -7.17 -18.03 11.22
CA ALA A 149 -8.02 -18.93 12.00
C ALA A 149 -9.18 -18.19 12.67
N ALA A 150 -8.95 -16.97 13.19
CA ALA A 150 -9.97 -16.13 13.79
C ALA A 150 -11.01 -15.61 12.78
N LEU A 151 -10.61 -15.44 11.51
CA LEU A 151 -11.49 -15.03 10.42
C LEU A 151 -12.26 -16.19 9.78
N LYS A 152 -12.02 -17.44 10.19
CA LYS A 152 -12.72 -18.60 9.65
C LYS A 152 -14.17 -18.60 10.19
N PRO A 153 -15.21 -18.51 9.33
CA PRO A 153 -16.59 -18.49 9.81
C PRO A 153 -16.91 -19.78 10.56
N GLN A 154 -17.23 -19.69 11.85
CA GLN A 154 -17.81 -20.81 12.57
C GLN A 154 -19.23 -21.01 12.04
N ARG A 155 -19.43 -22.06 11.24
CA ARG A 155 -20.77 -22.55 10.91
C ARG A 155 -21.39 -23.01 12.22
N ALA A 156 -22.37 -22.27 12.73
CA ALA A 156 -23.14 -22.67 13.90
C ALA A 156 -23.71 -24.08 13.66
N PRO A 157 -23.62 -25.01 14.63
CA PRO A 157 -24.32 -26.27 14.55
C PRO A 157 -25.81 -25.95 14.42
N GLU A 158 -26.41 -26.47 13.36
CA GLU A 158 -27.85 -26.46 13.14
C GLU A 158 -28.50 -27.07 14.38
N ALA A 159 -29.06 -26.22 15.25
CA ALA A 159 -29.77 -26.64 16.43
C ALA A 159 -30.96 -27.47 15.96
N ASP A 160 -30.88 -28.76 16.23
CA ASP A 160 -31.96 -29.73 16.08
C ASP A 160 -33.20 -29.23 16.82
N LEU A 161 -34.12 -28.63 16.07
CA LEU A 161 -35.44 -28.20 16.54
C LEU A 161 -36.52 -29.22 16.15
N THR A 162 -36.19 -30.50 15.97
CA THR A 162 -37.20 -31.52 15.58
C THR A 162 -37.67 -32.44 16.71
N THR A 163 -37.25 -32.21 17.96
CA THR A 163 -37.73 -32.96 19.15
C THR A 163 -38.59 -32.08 20.07
N THR A 164 -39.70 -31.56 19.57
CA THR A 164 -40.86 -31.21 20.42
C THR A 164 -42.10 -31.01 19.54
N ARG A 165 -42.74 -32.11 19.15
CA ARG A 165 -44.12 -32.09 18.70
C ARG A 165 -44.78 -33.41 19.09
N ASP A 166 -45.20 -33.45 20.36
CA ASP A 166 -46.32 -34.27 20.81
C ASP A 166 -47.64 -33.71 20.24
#